data_AF-A0A7V3AL16-F1
#
_entry.id   AF-A0A7V3AL16-F1
#
_cell.length_a   1.000
_cell.length_b   1.000
_cell.length_c   1.000
_cell.angle_alpha   90.00
_cell.angle_beta   90.00
_cell.angle_gamma   90.00
#
_symmetry.space_group_name_H-M   'P 1'
#
loop_
_entity.id
_entity.type
_entity.pdbx_description
1 polymer ?
#
loop_
_entity_poly.entity_id
_entity_poly.type
_entity_poly.pdbx_seq_one_letter_code
_entity_poly.pdbx_strand_id
1 'polypeptide(L)'
;MFLKLSPFLYSLVFFLGLETLVFKSDFIFYILFFLFIFSLFGGRHLGKKWLYSSLPVLFNLSAIALLYLITLPYEQQIFIILATFMYYLAMLGAYRLGQYQKDQTANGMNMAATFTALFFSYTGIYGLYLNFLVPLYILMLAYLFVTAFLTYQNYSIISENKRIVWIYSLLISLVMSEIIWSINFWPFGYLTTGTIALILYYILWDLIRNYFLNQLSRRRVVANMIFLSILIVLILLSSKWIPVL
;
A
#
# COMPACT_ATOMS: atom_id res chain seq x y z
N MET A 1 8.94 -13.90 22.11
CA MET A 1 7.82 -14.77 21.68
C MET A 1 7.39 -14.38 20.24
N PHE A 2 8.31 -14.50 19.27
CA PHE A 2 8.22 -13.78 17.98
C PHE A 2 7.57 -14.54 16.82
N LEU A 3 7.38 -15.86 16.94
CA LEU A 3 6.72 -16.68 15.91
C LEU A 3 5.39 -17.17 16.45
N LYS A 4 4.31 -16.61 15.93
CA LYS A 4 2.96 -17.16 16.11
C LYS A 4 2.62 -17.97 14.86
N LEU A 5 2.20 -19.21 15.07
CA LEU A 5 1.92 -20.16 13.99
C LEU A 5 0.87 -19.61 13.00
N SER A 6 -0.17 -18.95 13.50
CA SER A 6 -1.29 -18.53 12.65
C SER A 6 -0.91 -17.46 11.61
N PRO A 7 -0.35 -16.28 11.96
CA PRO A 7 0.11 -15.31 10.96
C PRO A 7 1.13 -15.90 9.97
N PHE A 8 2.00 -16.80 10.44
CA PHE A 8 2.98 -17.50 9.59
C PHE A 8 2.30 -18.38 8.53
N LEU A 9 1.27 -19.15 8.90
CA LEU A 9 0.50 -19.96 7.95
C LEU A 9 -0.19 -19.11 6.89
N TYR A 10 -0.76 -17.96 7.27
CA TYR A 10 -1.36 -17.04 6.30
C TYR A 10 -0.33 -16.49 5.31
N SER A 11 0.87 -16.11 5.77
CA SER A 11 1.95 -15.68 4.88
C SER A 11 2.48 -16.80 3.99
N LEU A 12 2.47 -18.05 4.46
CA LEU A 12 2.88 -19.19 3.64
C LEU A 12 1.89 -19.45 2.50
N VAL A 13 0.59 -19.37 2.77
CA VAL A 13 -0.44 -19.49 1.72
C VAL A 13 -0.31 -18.34 0.71
N PHE A 14 -0.02 -17.12 1.17
CA PHE A 14 0.25 -15.99 0.28
C PHE A 14 1.48 -16.23 -0.61
N PHE A 15 2.59 -16.68 -0.03
CA PHE A 15 3.82 -17.05 -0.75
C PHE A 15 3.54 -18.10 -1.83
N LEU A 16 2.88 -19.21 -1.46
CA LEU A 16 2.52 -20.27 -2.41
C LEU A 16 1.59 -19.76 -3.51
N GLY A 17 0.68 -18.85 -3.19
CA GLY A 17 -0.19 -18.21 -4.17
C GLY A 17 0.59 -17.40 -5.20
N LEU A 18 1.56 -16.59 -4.75
CA LEU A 18 2.43 -15.83 -5.67
C LEU A 18 3.34 -16.73 -6.49
N GLU A 19 3.95 -17.77 -5.89
CA GLU A 19 4.75 -18.76 -6.63
C GLU A 19 3.92 -19.46 -7.70
N THR A 20 2.70 -19.89 -7.36
CA THR A 20 1.81 -20.56 -8.33
C THR A 20 1.46 -19.63 -9.49
N LEU A 21 1.30 -18.32 -9.24
CA LEU A 21 1.08 -17.34 -10.31
C LEU A 21 2.26 -17.26 -11.29
N VAL A 22 3.49 -17.34 -10.78
CA VAL A 22 4.70 -17.33 -11.63
C VAL A 22 4.78 -18.58 -12.50
N PHE A 23 4.50 -19.76 -11.94
CA PHE A 23 4.59 -21.02 -12.69
C PHE A 23 3.37 -21.33 -13.56
N LYS A 24 2.19 -20.82 -13.20
CA LYS A 24 0.90 -21.13 -13.85
C LYS A 24 0.04 -19.87 -14.01
N SER A 25 0.44 -19.00 -14.93
CA SER A 25 -0.26 -17.75 -15.25
C SER A 25 -1.72 -17.94 -15.70
N ASP A 26 -2.05 -19.07 -16.33
CA ASP A 26 -3.41 -19.37 -16.81
C ASP A 26 -4.46 -19.40 -15.68
N PHE A 27 -4.03 -19.66 -14.44
CA PHE A 27 -4.92 -19.75 -13.27
C PHE A 27 -5.06 -18.42 -12.51
N ILE A 28 -4.64 -17.30 -13.10
CA ILE A 28 -4.59 -15.98 -12.43
C ILE A 28 -5.89 -15.60 -11.73
N PHE A 29 -7.04 -15.74 -12.39
CA PHE A 29 -8.33 -15.36 -11.82
C PHE A 29 -8.73 -16.26 -10.64
N TYR A 30 -8.43 -17.56 -10.70
CA TYR A 30 -8.71 -18.50 -9.62
C TYR A 30 -7.82 -18.24 -8.40
N ILE A 31 -6.52 -18.00 -8.63
CA ILE A 31 -5.56 -17.72 -7.55
C ILE A 31 -5.88 -16.37 -6.90
N LEU A 32 -6.18 -15.35 -7.71
CA LEU A 32 -6.59 -14.03 -7.20
C LEU A 32 -7.85 -14.14 -6.36
N PHE A 33 -8.89 -14.82 -6.87
CA PHE A 33 -10.14 -15.02 -6.13
C PHE A 33 -9.90 -15.77 -4.81
N PHE A 34 -9.12 -16.85 -4.85
CA PHE A 34 -8.75 -17.62 -3.66
C PHE A 34 -8.01 -16.75 -2.63
N LEU A 35 -6.96 -16.03 -3.03
CA LEU A 35 -6.18 -15.15 -2.16
C LEU A 35 -7.01 -13.97 -1.62
N PHE A 36 -7.93 -13.43 -2.41
CA PHE A 36 -8.85 -12.39 -1.99
C PHE A 36 -9.76 -12.87 -0.85
N ILE A 37 -10.43 -14.00 -1.06
CA ILE A 37 -11.31 -14.60 -0.04
C ILE A 37 -10.51 -15.00 1.20
N PHE A 38 -9.34 -15.62 1.01
CA PHE A 38 -8.48 -16.07 2.08
C PHE A 38 -7.96 -14.91 2.94
N SER A 39 -7.52 -13.81 2.32
CA SER A 39 -7.07 -12.61 3.05
C SER A 39 -8.20 -11.87 3.76
N LEU A 40 -9.39 -11.84 3.16
CA LEU A 40 -10.59 -11.24 3.74
C LEU A 40 -11.00 -11.98 5.03
N PHE A 41 -11.00 -13.32 5.01
CA PHE A 41 -11.29 -14.10 6.21
C PHE A 41 -10.13 -14.09 7.22
N GLY A 42 -8.89 -14.16 6.74
CA GLY A 42 -7.70 -14.15 7.59
C GLY A 42 -7.57 -12.88 8.41
N GLY A 43 -7.77 -11.72 7.78
CA GLY A 43 -7.73 -10.42 8.47
C GLY A 43 -8.80 -10.30 9.57
N ARG A 44 -10.03 -10.77 9.28
CA ARG A 44 -11.12 -10.80 10.28
C ARG A 44 -10.81 -11.76 11.41
N HIS A 45 -10.33 -12.96 11.09
CA HIS A 45 -10.08 -14.01 12.09
C HIS A 45 -8.96 -13.59 13.06
N LEU A 46 -7.86 -13.03 12.54
CA LEU A 46 -6.73 -12.58 13.37
C LEU A 46 -7.03 -11.28 14.13
N GLY A 47 -7.57 -10.28 13.44
CA GLY A 47 -7.82 -8.96 14.02
C GLY A 47 -9.13 -8.83 14.80
N LYS A 48 -10.00 -9.85 14.77
CA LYS A 48 -11.36 -9.89 15.35
C LYS A 48 -12.36 -8.85 14.79
N LYS A 49 -11.90 -7.90 13.97
CA LYS A 49 -12.71 -6.84 13.35
C LYS A 49 -12.47 -6.85 11.84
N TRP A 50 -13.53 -6.58 11.08
CA TRP A 50 -13.45 -6.46 9.62
C TRP A 50 -12.47 -5.38 9.13
N LEU A 51 -12.24 -4.36 9.95
CA LEU A 51 -11.28 -3.29 9.68
C LEU A 51 -9.86 -3.80 9.41
N TYR A 52 -9.45 -4.92 10.01
CA TYR A 52 -8.12 -5.48 9.79
C TYR A 52 -8.01 -6.32 8.51
N SER A 53 -9.11 -6.47 7.76
CA SER A 53 -9.13 -7.23 6.49
C SER A 53 -8.79 -6.37 5.28
N SER A 54 -8.96 -5.05 5.35
CA SER A 54 -8.69 -4.15 4.21
C SER A 54 -7.22 -4.19 3.79
N LEU A 55 -6.28 -4.15 4.74
CA LEU A 55 -4.85 -4.17 4.43
C LEU A 55 -4.42 -5.49 3.77
N PRO A 56 -4.67 -6.69 4.34
CA PRO A 56 -4.30 -7.94 3.67
C PRO A 56 -4.91 -8.11 2.28
N VAL A 57 -6.17 -7.70 2.10
CA VAL A 57 -6.86 -7.78 0.79
C VAL A 57 -6.19 -6.86 -0.24
N LEU A 58 -5.98 -5.59 0.10
CA LEU A 58 -5.36 -4.63 -0.81
C LEU A 58 -3.87 -4.94 -1.03
N PHE A 59 -3.19 -5.47 -0.02
CA PHE A 59 -1.81 -5.94 -0.16
C PHE A 59 -1.73 -7.08 -1.18
N ASN A 60 -2.65 -8.05 -1.12
CA ASN A 60 -2.68 -9.15 -2.08
C ASN A 60 -2.92 -8.66 -3.51
N LEU A 61 -3.95 -7.83 -3.71
CA LEU A 61 -4.27 -7.30 -5.05
C LEU A 61 -3.12 -6.48 -5.63
N SER A 62 -2.49 -5.63 -4.80
CA SER A 62 -1.37 -4.79 -5.22
C SER A 62 -0.09 -5.56 -5.48
N ALA A 63 0.21 -6.57 -4.66
CA ALA A 63 1.37 -7.44 -4.88
C ALA A 63 1.24 -8.22 -6.19
N ILE A 64 0.06 -8.75 -6.51
CA ILE A 64 -0.21 -9.44 -7.78
C ILE A 64 -0.07 -8.46 -8.96
N ALA A 65 -0.66 -7.27 -8.84
CA ALA A 65 -0.59 -6.25 -9.89
C ALA A 65 0.87 -5.86 -10.21
N LEU A 66 1.71 -5.69 -9.19
CA LEU A 66 3.11 -5.37 -9.38
C LEU A 66 3.93 -6.58 -9.87
N LEU A 67 3.67 -7.79 -9.35
CA LEU A 67 4.36 -9.01 -9.79
C LEU A 67 4.21 -9.23 -11.30
N TYR A 68 3.04 -8.93 -11.85
CA TYR A 68 2.76 -9.05 -13.29
C TYR A 68 3.63 -8.13 -14.16
N LEU A 69 4.13 -7.02 -13.61
CA LEU A 69 4.99 -6.07 -14.31
C LEU A 69 6.49 -6.44 -14.25
N ILE A 70 6.87 -7.39 -13.38
CA ILE A 70 8.25 -7.82 -13.23
C ILE A 70 8.52 -8.94 -14.22
N THR A 71 9.44 -8.72 -15.16
CA THR A 71 9.73 -9.67 -16.24
C THR A 71 10.83 -10.67 -15.91
N LEU A 72 11.78 -10.29 -15.06
CA LEU A 72 12.98 -11.09 -14.78
C LEU A 72 12.71 -12.11 -13.67
N PRO A 73 12.94 -13.42 -13.90
CA PRO A 73 12.59 -14.47 -12.93
C PRO A 73 13.24 -14.30 -11.56
N TYR A 74 14.50 -13.85 -11.52
CA TYR A 74 15.19 -13.63 -10.25
C TYR A 74 14.61 -12.42 -9.48
N GLU A 75 14.15 -11.38 -10.18
CA GLU A 75 13.50 -10.21 -9.56
C GLU A 75 12.12 -10.57 -9.02
N GLN A 76 11.38 -11.44 -9.72
CA GLN A 76 10.11 -11.98 -9.25
C GLN A 76 10.30 -12.72 -7.92
N GLN A 77 11.30 -13.59 -7.82
CA GLN A 77 11.58 -14.35 -6.60
C GLN A 77 11.99 -13.45 -5.42
N ILE A 78 12.86 -12.46 -5.66
CA ILE A 78 13.22 -11.45 -4.64
C ILE A 78 11.97 -10.70 -4.19
N PHE A 79 11.13 -10.28 -5.13
CA PHE A 79 9.88 -9.59 -4.84
C PHE A 79 8.93 -10.45 -4.00
N ILE A 80 8.73 -11.73 -4.35
CA ILE A 80 7.84 -12.65 -3.63
C ILE A 80 8.30 -12.83 -2.19
N ILE A 81 9.60 -13.00 -1.95
CA ILE A 81 10.18 -13.12 -0.61
C ILE A 81 9.92 -11.84 0.20
N LEU A 82 10.20 -10.67 -0.37
CA LEU A 82 10.00 -9.38 0.30
C LEU A 82 8.51 -9.09 0.57
N ALA A 83 7.65 -9.33 -0.42
CA ALA A 83 6.21 -9.17 -0.31
C ALA A 83 5.64 -10.10 0.76
N THR A 84 6.10 -11.35 0.82
CA THR A 84 5.69 -12.33 1.84
C THR A 84 6.09 -11.89 3.24
N PHE A 85 7.32 -11.38 3.40
CA PHE A 85 7.78 -10.85 4.68
C PHE A 85 6.92 -9.66 5.14
N MET A 86 6.63 -8.72 4.24
CA MET A 86 5.77 -7.58 4.56
C MET A 86 4.32 -7.98 4.82
N TYR A 87 3.80 -8.98 4.11
CA TYR A 87 2.49 -9.56 4.38
C TYR A 87 2.43 -10.25 5.75
N TYR A 88 3.48 -10.96 6.13
CA TYR A 88 3.61 -11.52 7.48
C TYR A 88 3.56 -10.42 8.55
N LEU A 89 4.26 -9.30 8.36
CA LEU A 89 4.18 -8.16 9.27
C LEU A 89 2.77 -7.57 9.33
N ALA A 90 2.06 -7.51 8.21
CA ALA A 90 0.66 -7.06 8.16
C ALA A 90 -0.24 -7.96 9.03
N MET A 91 -0.13 -9.28 8.85
CA MET A 91 -0.94 -10.26 9.58
C MET A 91 -0.57 -10.34 11.07
N LEU A 92 0.71 -10.24 11.40
CA LEU A 92 1.18 -10.19 12.79
C LEU A 92 0.73 -8.90 13.48
N GLY A 93 0.79 -7.77 12.77
CA GLY A 93 0.28 -6.47 13.23
C GLY A 93 -1.21 -6.53 13.50
N ALA A 94 -2.01 -7.05 12.57
CA ALA A 94 -3.45 -7.25 12.74
C ALA A 94 -3.79 -8.14 13.94
N TYR A 95 -3.09 -9.27 14.08
CA TYR A 95 -3.27 -10.18 15.22
C TYR A 95 -3.02 -9.49 16.57
N ARG A 96 -1.90 -8.77 16.70
CA ARG A 96 -1.54 -8.08 17.95
C ARG A 96 -2.48 -6.92 18.25
N LEU A 97 -2.85 -6.12 17.25
CA LEU A 97 -3.80 -5.01 17.42
C LEU A 97 -5.21 -5.49 17.76
N GLY A 98 -5.59 -6.69 17.30
CA GLY A 98 -6.84 -7.34 17.70
C GLY A 98 -6.87 -7.78 19.17
N GLN A 99 -5.72 -7.95 19.81
CA GLN A 99 -5.60 -8.24 21.24
C GLN A 99 -5.45 -6.97 22.08
N TYR A 100 -4.60 -6.05 21.63
CA TYR A 100 -4.32 -4.80 22.32
C TYR A 100 -4.08 -3.65 21.33
N GLN A 101 -5.03 -2.72 21.27
CA GLN A 101 -5.03 -1.65 20.27
C GLN A 101 -3.92 -0.60 20.48
N LYS A 102 -3.40 -0.46 21.71
CA LYS A 102 -2.35 0.51 22.03
C LYS A 102 -0.92 -0.05 21.88
N ASP A 103 -0.77 -1.23 21.27
CA ASP A 103 0.54 -1.84 20.99
C ASP A 103 1.30 -1.03 19.92
N GLN A 104 2.32 -0.28 20.34
CA GLN A 104 3.11 0.58 19.46
C GLN A 104 3.91 -0.21 18.43
N THR A 105 4.40 -1.40 18.79
CA THR A 105 5.15 -2.25 17.85
C THR A 105 4.23 -2.78 16.76
N ALA A 106 3.02 -3.23 17.12
CA ALA A 106 2.04 -3.71 16.16
C ALA A 106 1.53 -2.59 15.24
N ASN A 107 1.36 -1.38 15.77
CA ASN A 107 1.06 -0.20 14.96
C ASN A 107 2.18 0.12 13.96
N GLY A 108 3.45 0.02 14.37
CA GLY A 108 4.59 0.18 13.48
C GLY A 108 4.61 -0.87 12.36
N MET A 109 4.36 -2.13 12.68
CA MET A 109 4.25 -3.23 11.70
C MET A 109 3.13 -2.97 10.69
N ASN A 110 1.94 -2.58 11.18
CA ASN A 110 0.78 -2.29 10.32
C ASN A 110 1.02 -1.07 9.42
N MET A 111 1.68 -0.02 9.94
CA MET A 111 2.07 1.15 9.13
C MET A 111 3.08 0.79 8.05
N ALA A 112 4.14 0.04 8.39
CA ALA A 112 5.12 -0.41 7.41
C ALA A 112 4.46 -1.22 6.28
N ALA A 113 3.60 -2.18 6.64
CA ALA A 113 2.83 -2.95 5.67
C ALA A 113 1.87 -2.09 4.84
N THR A 114 1.27 -1.04 5.41
CA THR A 114 0.41 -0.12 4.66
C THR A 114 1.21 0.69 3.63
N PHE A 115 2.37 1.23 4.00
CA PHE A 115 3.21 1.96 3.05
C PHE A 115 3.70 1.05 1.92
N THR A 116 4.03 -0.21 2.22
CA THR A 116 4.34 -1.21 1.18
C THR A 116 3.14 -1.49 0.29
N ALA A 117 1.94 -1.67 0.83
CA ALA A 117 0.72 -1.88 0.04
C ALA A 117 0.43 -0.67 -0.86
N LEU A 118 0.60 0.55 -0.36
CA LEU A 118 0.42 1.77 -1.15
C LEU A 118 1.45 1.88 -2.26
N PHE A 119 2.72 1.59 -1.97
CA PHE A 119 3.77 1.55 -2.97
C PHE A 119 3.42 0.55 -4.08
N PHE A 120 3.12 -0.71 -3.71
CA PHE A 120 2.73 -1.74 -4.67
C PHE A 120 1.50 -1.35 -5.47
N SER A 121 0.52 -0.72 -4.84
CA SER A 121 -0.72 -0.31 -5.51
C SER A 121 -0.47 0.83 -6.49
N TYR A 122 0.22 1.90 -6.08
CA TYR A 122 0.50 3.03 -6.95
C TYR A 122 1.37 2.60 -8.14
N THR A 123 2.44 1.86 -7.88
CA THR A 123 3.32 1.33 -8.92
C THR A 123 2.59 0.34 -9.83
N GLY A 124 1.82 -0.59 -9.27
CA GLY A 124 1.07 -1.59 -10.03
C GLY A 124 -0.03 -0.97 -10.89
N ILE A 125 -0.88 -0.12 -10.32
CA ILE A 125 -1.98 0.55 -11.04
C ILE A 125 -1.43 1.44 -12.14
N TYR A 126 -0.41 2.26 -11.87
CA TYR A 126 0.18 3.13 -12.90
C TYR A 126 0.87 2.30 -14.00
N GLY A 127 1.53 1.20 -13.64
CA GLY A 127 2.13 0.29 -14.61
C GLY A 127 1.07 -0.38 -15.50
N LEU A 128 -0.05 -0.83 -14.93
CA LEU A 128 -1.17 -1.34 -15.73
C LEU A 128 -1.74 -0.26 -16.65
N TYR A 129 -1.86 0.97 -16.16
CA TYR A 129 -2.32 2.11 -16.96
C TYR A 129 -1.43 2.35 -18.19
N LEU A 130 -0.10 2.36 -18.01
CA LEU A 130 0.85 2.55 -19.12
C LEU A 130 0.82 1.39 -20.14
N ASN A 131 0.55 0.16 -19.71
CA ASN A 131 0.65 -1.02 -20.56
C ASN A 131 -0.68 -1.45 -21.23
N PHE A 132 -1.84 -1.11 -20.66
CA PHE A 132 -3.14 -1.65 -21.07
C PHE A 132 -4.14 -0.61 -21.62
N LEU A 133 -3.68 0.56 -22.08
CA LEU A 133 -4.52 1.63 -22.64
C LEU A 133 -5.72 1.96 -21.73
N VAL A 134 -5.49 1.94 -20.41
CA VAL A 134 -6.55 2.18 -19.43
C VAL A 134 -6.93 3.66 -19.46
N PRO A 135 -8.22 4.02 -19.51
CA PRO A 135 -8.66 5.40 -19.40
C PRO A 135 -8.17 6.09 -18.11
N LEU A 136 -7.77 7.35 -18.21
CA LEU A 136 -7.24 8.14 -17.09
C LEU A 136 -8.18 8.23 -15.88
N TYR A 137 -9.50 8.28 -16.11
CA TYR A 137 -10.47 8.31 -15.01
C TYR A 137 -10.47 7.01 -14.18
N ILE A 138 -10.13 5.86 -14.78
CA ILE A 138 -10.01 4.58 -14.05
C ILE A 138 -8.76 4.61 -13.16
N LEU A 139 -7.65 5.16 -13.66
CA LEU A 139 -6.44 5.37 -12.87
C LEU A 139 -6.72 6.24 -11.63
N MET A 140 -7.40 7.38 -11.83
CA MET A 140 -7.81 8.30 -10.77
C MET A 140 -8.70 7.60 -9.72
N LEU A 141 -9.74 6.88 -10.17
CA LEU A 141 -10.64 6.14 -9.28
C LEU A 141 -9.89 5.05 -8.49
N ALA A 142 -8.98 4.32 -9.13
CA ALA A 142 -8.21 3.27 -8.47
C ALA A 142 -7.31 3.85 -7.37
N TYR A 143 -6.63 4.97 -7.62
CA TYR A 143 -5.86 5.71 -6.61
C TYR A 143 -6.75 6.18 -5.46
N LEU A 144 -7.92 6.75 -5.77
CA LEU A 144 -8.88 7.19 -4.78
C LEU A 144 -9.31 6.03 -3.86
N PHE A 145 -9.76 4.90 -4.43
CA PHE A 145 -10.23 3.77 -3.64
C PHE A 145 -9.13 3.18 -2.76
N VAL A 146 -7.96 2.86 -3.33
CA VAL A 146 -6.86 2.27 -2.55
C VAL A 146 -6.45 3.20 -1.40
N THR A 147 -6.29 4.49 -1.69
CA THR A 147 -5.88 5.48 -0.68
C THR A 147 -6.96 5.61 0.40
N ALA A 148 -8.23 5.69 0.03
CA ALA A 148 -9.34 5.82 0.96
C ALA A 148 -9.41 4.63 1.93
N PHE A 149 -9.35 3.39 1.43
CA PHE A 149 -9.44 2.21 2.28
C PHE A 149 -8.23 2.04 3.21
N LEU A 150 -7.00 2.21 2.70
CA LEU A 150 -5.78 2.05 3.50
C LEU A 150 -5.59 3.16 4.54
N THR A 151 -5.97 4.40 4.21
CA THR A 151 -5.97 5.50 5.18
C THR A 151 -7.05 5.33 6.23
N TYR A 152 -8.25 4.92 5.81
CA TYR A 152 -9.37 4.68 6.71
C TYR A 152 -9.02 3.65 7.78
N GLN A 153 -8.39 2.55 7.39
CA GLN A 153 -7.91 1.55 8.33
C GLN A 153 -6.90 2.15 9.32
N ASN A 154 -5.87 2.86 8.83
CA ASN A 154 -4.84 3.43 9.70
C ASN A 154 -5.40 4.46 10.69
N TYR A 155 -6.24 5.38 10.22
CA TYR A 155 -6.80 6.42 11.07
C TYR A 155 -7.84 5.88 12.06
N SER A 156 -8.58 4.84 11.69
CA SER A 156 -9.53 4.19 12.61
C SER A 156 -8.84 3.44 13.76
N ILE A 157 -7.55 3.11 13.63
CA ILE A 157 -6.76 2.54 14.72
C ILE A 157 -6.30 3.64 15.69
N ILE A 158 -6.10 4.87 15.20
CA ILE A 158 -5.57 6.00 15.96
C ILE A 158 -6.67 6.81 16.64
N SER A 159 -7.79 7.05 15.96
CA SER A 159 -8.87 7.93 16.41
C SER A 159 -10.19 7.18 16.53
N GLU A 160 -10.92 7.45 17.61
CA GLU A 160 -12.23 6.84 17.88
C GLU A 160 -13.37 7.49 17.08
N ASN A 161 -13.20 8.76 16.66
CA ASN A 161 -14.25 9.48 15.94
C ASN A 161 -14.30 9.07 14.47
N LYS A 162 -15.12 8.06 14.19
CA LYS A 162 -15.30 7.49 12.84
C LYS A 162 -15.69 8.51 11.77
N ARG A 163 -16.46 9.55 12.10
CA ARG A 163 -16.88 10.57 11.13
C ARG A 163 -15.70 11.40 10.68
N ILE A 164 -14.89 11.85 11.63
CA ILE A 164 -13.67 12.61 11.33
C ILE A 164 -12.70 11.73 10.51
N VAL A 165 -12.49 10.49 10.94
CA VAL A 165 -11.63 9.53 10.22
C VAL A 165 -12.07 9.36 8.76
N TRP A 166 -13.36 9.15 8.51
CA TRP A 166 -13.89 9.03 7.14
C TRP A 166 -13.66 10.29 6.30
N ILE A 167 -13.90 11.47 6.86
CA ILE A 167 -13.72 12.75 6.15
C ILE A 167 -12.26 12.93 5.75
N TYR A 168 -11.32 12.73 6.67
CA TYR A 168 -9.90 12.89 6.38
C TYR A 168 -9.35 11.83 5.42
N SER A 169 -9.83 10.59 5.50
CA SER A 169 -9.51 9.53 4.54
C SER A 169 -10.02 9.83 3.14
N LEU A 170 -11.23 10.38 3.02
CA LEU A 170 -11.78 10.79 1.73
C LEU A 170 -11.00 11.99 1.18
N LEU A 171 -10.72 12.99 2.01
CA LEU A 171 -9.96 14.17 1.63
C LEU A 171 -8.57 13.81 1.09
N ILE A 172 -7.80 13.00 1.81
CA ILE A 172 -6.46 12.58 1.34
C ILE A 172 -6.56 11.75 0.05
N SER A 173 -7.59 10.92 -0.11
CA SER A 173 -7.80 10.14 -1.33
C SER A 173 -8.14 11.00 -2.55
N LEU A 174 -8.92 12.07 -2.37
CA LEU A 174 -9.20 13.05 -3.43
C LEU A 174 -7.93 13.80 -3.82
N VAL A 175 -7.16 14.27 -2.83
CA VAL A 175 -5.89 14.95 -3.10
C VAL A 175 -4.92 14.03 -3.84
N MET A 176 -4.83 12.75 -3.46
CA MET A 176 -4.00 11.78 -4.18
C MET A 176 -4.50 11.50 -5.60
N SER A 177 -5.81 11.54 -5.85
CA SER A 177 -6.41 11.43 -7.18
C SER A 177 -6.03 12.62 -8.09
N GLU A 178 -6.04 13.84 -7.56
CA GLU A 178 -5.61 15.04 -8.30
C GLU A 178 -4.09 15.07 -8.54
N ILE A 179 -3.32 14.58 -7.57
CA ILE A 179 -1.87 14.44 -7.70
C ILE A 179 -1.54 13.47 -8.84
N ILE A 180 -2.18 12.30 -8.91
CA ILE A 180 -1.88 11.34 -9.98
C ILE A 180 -2.32 11.86 -11.35
N TRP A 181 -3.42 12.60 -11.42
CA TRP A 181 -3.82 13.30 -12.64
C TRP A 181 -2.73 14.28 -13.11
N SER A 182 -2.14 15.03 -12.17
CA SER A 182 -1.06 15.97 -12.46
C SER A 182 0.25 15.27 -12.87
N ILE A 183 0.62 14.19 -12.17
CA ILE A 183 1.85 13.43 -12.43
C ILE A 183 1.76 12.66 -13.76
N ASN A 184 0.56 12.30 -14.23
CA ASN A 184 0.38 11.60 -15.49
C ASN A 184 0.95 12.35 -16.71
N PHE A 185 1.09 13.68 -16.62
CA PHE A 185 1.74 14.48 -17.67
C PHE A 185 3.27 14.41 -17.65
N TRP A 186 3.85 13.73 -16.66
CA TRP A 186 5.29 13.61 -16.53
C TRP A 186 5.81 12.35 -17.28
N PRO A 187 6.94 12.46 -17.98
CA PRO A 187 7.51 11.37 -18.80
C PRO A 187 8.26 10.30 -17.97
N PHE A 188 7.65 9.80 -16.90
CA PHE A 188 8.28 8.88 -15.97
C PHE A 188 7.61 7.49 -15.96
N GLY A 189 8.44 6.48 -15.66
CA GLY A 189 7.99 5.11 -15.50
C GLY A 189 7.16 4.90 -14.22
N TYR A 190 6.54 3.73 -14.13
CA TYR A 190 5.64 3.39 -13.04
C TYR A 190 6.31 3.23 -11.65
N LEU A 191 7.58 2.82 -11.60
CA LEU A 191 8.35 2.76 -10.35
C LEU A 191 8.63 4.16 -9.77
N THR A 192 9.07 5.08 -10.63
CA THR A 192 9.37 6.46 -10.25
C THR A 192 8.12 7.22 -9.84
N THR A 193 7.03 7.09 -10.63
CA THR A 193 5.73 7.70 -10.32
C THR A 193 5.14 7.13 -9.04
N GLY A 194 5.19 5.81 -8.83
CA GLY A 194 4.71 5.20 -7.59
C GLY A 194 5.49 5.63 -6.35
N THR A 195 6.81 5.80 -6.47
CA THR A 195 7.66 6.29 -5.37
C THR A 195 7.35 7.75 -5.03
N ILE A 196 7.20 8.62 -6.04
CA ILE A 196 6.84 10.03 -5.83
C ILE A 196 5.44 10.13 -5.20
N ALA A 197 4.47 9.36 -5.70
CA ALA A 197 3.13 9.30 -5.13
C ALA A 197 3.14 8.83 -3.67
N LEU A 198 3.99 7.84 -3.32
CA LEU A 198 4.16 7.39 -1.94
C LEU A 198 4.73 8.49 -1.04
N ILE A 199 5.73 9.24 -1.51
CA ILE A 199 6.33 10.35 -0.77
C ILE A 199 5.29 11.46 -0.52
N LEU A 200 4.54 11.84 -1.55
CA LEU A 200 3.48 12.86 -1.43
C LEU A 200 2.37 12.40 -0.49
N TYR A 201 1.94 11.14 -0.61
CA TYR A 201 1.02 10.53 0.34
C TYR A 201 1.55 10.59 1.77
N TYR A 202 2.83 10.25 2.00
CA TYR A 202 3.43 10.27 3.32
C TYR A 202 3.39 11.66 3.96
N ILE A 203 3.65 12.74 3.19
CA ILE A 203 3.56 14.13 3.69
C ILE A 203 2.16 14.42 4.23
N LEU A 204 1.14 14.13 3.42
CA LEU A 204 -0.26 14.37 3.79
C LEU A 204 -0.67 13.50 4.98
N TRP A 205 -0.27 12.24 4.95
CA TRP A 205 -0.57 11.28 6.01
C TRP A 205 0.04 11.69 7.35
N ASP A 206 1.31 12.12 7.37
CA ASP A 206 2.01 12.55 8.59
C ASP A 206 1.36 13.79 9.19
N LEU A 207 0.94 14.74 8.36
CA LEU A 207 0.25 15.95 8.81
C LEU A 207 -1.06 15.60 9.53
N ILE A 208 -1.92 14.80 8.90
CA ILE A 208 -3.21 14.39 9.48
C ILE A 208 -3.01 13.50 10.71
N ARG A 209 -2.03 12.58 10.67
CA ARG A 209 -1.71 11.72 11.82
C ARG A 209 -1.27 12.56 13.02
N ASN A 210 -0.40 13.54 12.82
CA ASN A 210 0.06 14.42 13.90
C ASN A 210 -1.06 15.33 14.42
N TYR A 211 -2.01 15.71 13.55
CA TYR A 211 -3.24 16.39 13.97
C TYR A 211 -4.08 15.50 14.90
N PHE A 212 -4.34 14.23 14.55
CA PHE A 212 -5.08 13.31 15.43
C PHE A 212 -4.37 13.00 16.74
N LEU A 213 -3.04 13.02 16.75
CA LEU A 213 -2.25 12.80 17.96
C LEU A 213 -2.03 14.07 18.79
N ASN A 214 -2.55 15.23 18.36
CA ASN A 214 -2.28 16.54 18.97
C ASN A 214 -0.77 16.86 19.11
N GLN A 215 0.04 16.39 18.17
CA GLN A 215 1.51 16.55 18.14
C GLN A 215 1.97 17.42 16.95
N LEU A 216 1.07 18.24 16.41
CA LEU A 216 1.36 19.05 15.24
C LEU A 216 2.34 20.18 15.59
N SER A 217 3.53 20.12 15.02
CA SER A 217 4.58 21.12 15.20
C SER A 217 4.99 21.69 13.85
N ARG A 218 4.93 23.03 13.71
CA ARG A 218 5.34 23.73 12.49
C ARG A 218 6.77 23.37 12.08
N ARG A 219 7.69 23.25 13.04
CA ARG A 219 9.10 22.91 12.79
C ARG A 219 9.24 21.53 12.16
N ARG A 220 8.50 20.53 12.67
CA ARG A 220 8.49 19.17 12.12
C ARG A 220 7.91 19.14 10.71
N VAL A 221 6.77 19.81 10.50
CA VAL A 221 6.09 19.85 9.20
C VAL A 221 7.00 20.47 8.13
N VAL A 222 7.63 21.61 8.43
CA VAL A 222 8.58 22.25 7.50
C VAL A 222 9.80 21.38 7.23
N ALA A 223 10.40 20.77 8.26
CA ALA A 223 11.54 19.88 8.08
C ALA A 223 11.21 18.67 7.20
N ASN A 224 10.05 18.03 7.42
CA ASN A 224 9.59 16.90 6.62
C ASN A 224 9.34 17.33 5.16
N MET A 225 8.69 18.48 4.92
CA MET A 225 8.46 18.97 3.55
C MET A 225 9.75 19.24 2.80
N ILE A 226 10.75 19.87 3.43
CA ILE A 226 12.05 20.14 2.80
C ILE A 226 12.77 18.83 2.49
N PHE A 227 12.88 17.93 3.47
CA PHE A 227 13.58 16.65 3.31
C PHE A 227 12.95 15.80 2.20
N LEU A 228 11.62 15.70 2.15
CA LEU A 228 10.91 14.89 1.17
C LEU A 228 10.94 15.54 -0.23
N SER A 229 10.98 16.87 -0.31
CA SER A 229 11.20 17.57 -1.58
C SER A 229 12.58 17.27 -2.16
N ILE A 230 13.62 17.24 -1.31
CA ILE A 230 14.97 16.85 -1.73
C ILE A 230 14.99 15.41 -2.26
N LEU A 231 14.29 14.49 -1.59
CA LEU A 231 14.17 13.10 -2.05
C LEU A 231 13.46 13.00 -3.41
N ILE A 232 12.38 13.75 -3.63
CA ILE A 232 11.71 13.80 -4.93
C ILE A 232 12.68 14.28 -6.01
N VAL A 233 13.43 15.36 -5.76
CA VAL A 233 14.43 15.87 -6.71
C VAL A 233 15.50 14.82 -7.03
N LEU A 234 16.02 14.12 -6.02
CA LEU A 234 17.01 13.04 -6.23
C LEU A 234 16.46 11.89 -7.07
N ILE A 235 15.19 11.50 -6.86
CA ILE A 235 14.52 10.47 -7.67
C ILE A 235 14.36 10.96 -9.12
N LEU A 236 13.94 12.20 -9.32
CA LEU A 236 13.77 12.77 -10.66
C LEU A 236 15.10 12.87 -11.43
N LEU A 237 16.18 13.24 -10.75
CA LEU A 237 17.52 13.32 -11.33
C LEU A 237 18.11 11.94 -11.66
N SER A 238 17.77 10.89 -10.89
CA SER A 238 18.25 9.52 -11.14
C SER A 238 17.38 8.73 -12.11
N SER A 239 16.15 9.19 -12.36
CA SER A 239 15.22 8.53 -13.28
C SER A 239 15.59 8.71 -14.75
N LYS A 240 15.34 7.68 -15.56
CA LYS A 240 15.42 7.80 -17.02
C LYS A 240 14.20 8.56 -17.53
N TRP A 241 14.43 9.65 -18.24
CA TRP A 241 13.40 10.43 -18.89
C TRP A 241 12.98 9.71 -20.16
N ILE A 242 11.71 9.31 -20.24
CA ILE A 242 11.18 8.68 -21.45
C ILE A 242 10.85 9.83 -22.41
N PRO A 243 11.50 9.96 -23.58
CA PRO A 243 11.16 11.04 -24.50
C PRO A 243 9.66 10.93 -24.86
N VAL A 244 8.93 12.02 -24.65
CA VAL A 244 7.55 12.14 -25.13
C VAL A 244 7.64 12.21 -26.65
N LEU A 245 7.20 11.14 -27.34
CA LEU A 245 7.06 11.11 -28.79
C LEU A 245 5.83 11.92 -29.22
#